data_AF-A0A9X8RMR7-F1
#
_entry.id   AF-A0A9X8RMR7-F1
#
_cell.length_a   1.000
_cell.length_b   1.000
_cell.length_c   1.000
_cell.angle_alpha   90.00
_cell.angle_beta   90.00
_cell.angle_gamma   90.00
#
_symmetry.space_group_name_H-M   'P 1'
#
loop_
_entity.id
_entity.type
_entity.pdbx_description
1 polymer ?
#
loop_
_entity_poly.entity_id
_entity_poly.type
_entity_poly.pdbx_seq_one_letter_code
_entity_poly.pdbx_strand_id
1 'polypeptide(L)'
;MKSLTIVRNAVEQQLNRANLEINKNEELYTKLRKKEKRDVLDEIELSNALREKSVNERLKIFAESLLEIIDTQIEIKEYEESEDYKIFQLISEELERDRPIDVQI
;
A
#
# COMPACT_ATOMS: atom_id res chain seq x y z
N MET A 1 -3.87 9.43 10.51
CA MET A 1 -4.06 9.56 9.05
C MET A 1 -2.81 9.93 8.27
N LYS A 2 -2.21 11.13 8.41
CA LYS A 2 -1.07 11.59 7.57
C LYS A 2 0.11 10.60 7.46
N SER A 3 0.50 9.96 8.57
CA SER A 3 1.59 8.98 8.57
C SER A 3 1.26 7.73 7.75
N LEU A 4 0.03 7.20 7.86
CA LEU A 4 -0.43 6.04 7.08
C LEU A 4 -0.48 6.38 5.58
N THR A 5 -0.94 7.58 5.22
CA THR A 5 -0.93 8.03 3.81
C THR A 5 0.48 8.10 3.23
N ILE A 6 1.46 8.60 3.99
CA ILE A 6 2.86 8.65 3.54
C ILE A 6 3.41 7.24 3.32
N VAL A 7 3.17 6.33 4.25
CA VAL A 7 3.62 4.94 4.14
C VAL A 7 2.94 4.26 2.95
N ARG A 8 1.63 4.42 2.78
CA ARG A 8 0.86 3.92 1.64
C ARG A 8 1.50 4.33 0.31
N ASN A 9 1.75 5.63 0.13
CA ASN A 9 2.35 6.17 -1.10
C ASN A 9 3.76 5.59 -1.33
N ALA A 10 4.55 5.40 -0.28
CA ALA A 10 5.87 4.80 -0.40
C ALA A 10 5.79 3.33 -0.84
N VAL A 11 4.83 2.57 -0.31
CA VAL A 11 4.61 1.16 -0.71
C VAL A 11 4.09 1.09 -2.15
N GLU A 12 3.19 1.97 -2.57
CA GLU A 12 2.76 2.07 -3.98
C GLU A 12 3.92 2.36 -4.94
N GLN A 13 4.85 3.25 -4.55
CA GLN A 13 6.04 3.51 -5.35
C GLN A 13 6.94 2.27 -5.47
N GLN A 14 7.09 1.48 -4.40
CA GLN A 14 7.85 0.23 -4.45
C GLN A 14 7.17 -0.82 -5.33
N LEU A 15 5.83 -0.93 -5.24
CA LEU A 15 5.05 -1.81 -6.09
C LEU A 15 5.23 -1.45 -7.58
N ASN A 16 5.17 -0.16 -7.92
CA ASN A 16 5.38 0.30 -9.29
C ASN A 16 6.79 -0.01 -9.79
N ARG A 17 7.83 0.17 -8.95
CA ARG A 17 9.21 -0.18 -9.30
C ARG A 17 9.38 -1.68 -9.51
N ALA A 18 8.80 -2.51 -8.64
CA ALA A 18 8.83 -3.96 -8.79
C ALA A 18 8.19 -4.40 -10.12
N ASN A 19 7.02 -3.84 -10.47
CA ASN A 19 6.37 -4.13 -11.75
C ASN A 19 7.25 -3.74 -12.95
N LEU A 20 7.91 -2.58 -12.91
CA LEU A 20 8.83 -2.16 -13.97
C LEU A 20 10.02 -3.12 -14.14
N GLU A 21 10.66 -3.52 -13.04
CA GLU A 21 11.78 -4.46 -13.10
C GLU A 21 11.33 -5.87 -13.53
N ILE A 22 10.15 -6.33 -13.15
CA ILE A 22 9.57 -7.61 -13.64
C ILE A 22 9.45 -7.55 -15.17
N ASN A 23 8.81 -6.51 -15.70
CA ASN A 23 8.58 -6.39 -17.14
C ASN A 23 9.89 -6.31 -17.93
N LYS A 24 10.83 -5.48 -17.47
CA LYS A 24 12.15 -5.33 -18.06
C LYS A 24 12.92 -6.66 -18.10
N ASN A 25 12.91 -7.41 -16.99
CA ASN A 25 13.62 -8.69 -16.90
C ASN A 25 12.93 -9.79 -17.71
N GLU A 26 11.59 -9.77 -17.82
CA GLU A 26 10.84 -10.70 -18.67
C GLU A 26 11.14 -10.48 -20.17
N GLU A 27 11.22 -9.21 -20.59
CA GLU A 27 11.61 -8.86 -21.96
C GLU A 27 13.04 -9.32 -22.27
N LEU A 28 13.99 -9.04 -21.35
CA LEU A 28 15.39 -9.47 -21.50
C LEU A 28 15.50 -10.99 -21.57
N TYR A 29 14.84 -11.70 -20.66
CA TYR A 29 14.80 -13.16 -20.64
C TYR A 29 14.27 -13.72 -21.97
N THR A 30 13.13 -13.20 -22.44
CA THR A 30 12.51 -13.63 -23.69
C THR A 30 13.42 -13.37 -24.89
N LYS A 31 14.08 -12.22 -24.94
CA LYS A 31 15.02 -11.85 -26.00
C LYS A 31 16.21 -12.80 -26.05
N LEU A 32 16.86 -13.05 -24.91
CA LEU A 32 18.00 -13.95 -24.81
C LEU A 32 17.62 -15.40 -25.12
N ARG A 33 16.46 -15.87 -24.63
CA ARG A 33 15.96 -17.22 -24.89
C ARG A 33 15.74 -17.50 -26.37
N LYS A 34 15.37 -16.49 -27.16
CA LYS A 34 15.11 -16.58 -28.60
C LYS A 34 16.38 -16.49 -29.47
N LYS A 35 17.55 -16.17 -28.92
CA LYS A 35 18.81 -16.19 -29.69
C LYS A 35 19.12 -17.61 -30.17
N GLU A 36 19.46 -17.77 -31.45
CA GLU A 36 19.84 -19.06 -32.05
C GLU A 36 21.13 -19.64 -31.47
N LYS A 37 22.10 -18.78 -31.16
CA LYS A 37 23.33 -19.13 -30.44
C LYS A 37 23.52 -18.15 -29.30
N ARG A 38 23.82 -18.68 -28.11
CA ARG A 38 24.14 -17.91 -26.91
C ARG A 38 25.59 -18.17 -26.55
N ASP A 39 26.31 -17.10 -26.21
CA ASP A 39 27.61 -17.24 -25.58
C ASP A 39 27.46 -17.39 -24.04
N VAL A 40 28.58 -17.50 -23.34
CA VAL A 40 28.57 -17.67 -21.88
C VAL A 40 27.97 -16.45 -21.17
N LEU A 41 28.16 -15.24 -21.72
CA LEU A 41 27.61 -14.01 -21.14
C LEU A 41 26.10 -13.98 -21.29
N ASP A 42 25.58 -14.38 -22.45
CA ASP A 42 24.14 -14.52 -22.71
C ASP A 42 23.47 -15.49 -21.73
N GLU A 43 24.11 -16.62 -21.40
CA GLU A 43 23.58 -17.57 -20.41
C GLU A 43 23.59 -16.99 -18.99
N ILE A 44 24.64 -16.24 -18.61
CA ILE A 44 24.71 -15.54 -17.32
C ILE A 44 23.62 -14.48 -17.22
N GLU A 45 23.45 -13.64 -18.25
CA GLU A 45 22.41 -12.61 -18.28
C GLU A 45 21.00 -13.22 -18.24
N LEU A 46 20.78 -14.34 -18.95
CA LEU A 46 19.50 -15.04 -18.94
C LEU A 46 19.16 -15.56 -17.53
N SER A 47 20.14 -16.13 -16.83
CA SER A 47 19.98 -16.57 -15.43
C SER A 47 19.71 -15.40 -14.48
N ASN A 48 20.46 -14.30 -14.63
CA ASN A 48 20.27 -13.10 -13.83
C ASN A 48 18.89 -12.47 -14.06
N ALA A 49 18.43 -12.38 -15.31
CA ALA A 49 17.11 -11.87 -15.64
C ALA A 49 15.99 -12.68 -14.96
N LEU A 50 16.07 -14.02 -14.99
CA LEU A 50 15.11 -14.88 -14.27
C LEU A 50 15.14 -14.64 -12.76
N ARG A 51 16.34 -14.54 -12.19
CA ARG A 51 16.51 -14.31 -10.75
C ARG A 51 15.93 -12.97 -10.32
N GLU A 52 16.28 -11.90 -11.02
CA GLU A 52 15.79 -10.55 -10.74
C GLU A 52 14.27 -10.47 -10.92
N LYS A 53 13.72 -11.08 -11.97
CA LYS A 53 12.27 -11.20 -12.15
C LYS A 53 11.61 -11.86 -10.93
N SER A 54 12.12 -13.03 -10.52
CA SER A 54 11.54 -13.78 -9.39
C SER A 54 11.63 -13.02 -8.07
N VAL A 55 12.73 -12.30 -7.82
CA VAL A 55 12.87 -11.45 -6.63
C VAL A 55 11.84 -10.32 -6.65
N ASN A 56 11.68 -9.64 -7.79
CA ASN A 56 10.73 -8.55 -7.90
C ASN A 56 9.26 -9.02 -7.83
N GLU A 57 8.93 -10.22 -8.32
CA GLU A 57 7.60 -10.83 -8.12
C GLU A 57 7.28 -11.02 -6.64
N ARG A 58 8.26 -11.45 -5.83
CA ARG A 58 8.07 -11.57 -4.38
C ARG A 58 7.90 -10.21 -3.70
N LEU A 59 8.67 -9.21 -4.12
CA LEU A 59 8.54 -7.83 -3.62
C LEU A 59 7.18 -7.24 -3.98
N LYS A 60 6.67 -7.53 -5.18
CA LYS A 60 5.34 -7.13 -5.63
C LYS A 60 4.26 -7.69 -4.69
N ILE A 61 4.26 -9.00 -4.47
CA ILE A 61 3.28 -9.66 -3.58
C ILE A 61 3.34 -9.05 -2.17
N PHE A 62 4.55 -8.85 -1.64
CA PHE A 62 4.72 -8.25 -0.33
C PHE A 62 4.19 -6.81 -0.25
N ALA A 63 4.45 -5.99 -1.27
CA ALA A 63 3.93 -4.63 -1.35
C ALA A 63 2.40 -4.60 -1.47
N GLU A 64 1.80 -5.48 -2.26
CA GLU A 64 0.34 -5.63 -2.37
C GLU A 64 -0.30 -5.99 -1.03
N SER A 65 0.26 -6.97 -0.31
CA SER A 65 -0.23 -7.32 1.04
C SER A 65 -0.07 -6.18 2.04
N LEU A 66 1.02 -5.42 1.97
CA LEU A 66 1.20 -4.26 2.84
C LEU A 66 0.18 -3.15 2.56
N LEU A 67 -0.16 -2.91 1.29
CA LEU A 67 -1.17 -1.92 0.92
C LEU A 67 -2.53 -2.29 1.50
N GLU A 68 -2.94 -3.56 1.39
CA GLU A 68 -4.20 -4.04 1.96
C GLU A 68 -4.25 -3.82 3.49
N ILE A 69 -3.15 -4.11 4.20
CA ILE A 69 -3.04 -3.86 5.64
C ILE A 69 -3.15 -2.37 5.96
N ILE A 70 -2.46 -1.52 5.19
CA ILE A 70 -2.49 -0.07 5.41
C ILE A 70 -3.88 0.51 5.15
N ASP A 71 -4.55 0.09 4.07
CA ASP A 71 -5.90 0.50 3.73
C ASP A 71 -6.88 0.07 4.84
N THR A 72 -6.76 -1.16 5.35
CA THR A 72 -7.55 -1.61 6.51
C THR A 72 -7.31 -0.76 7.76
N GLN A 73 -6.06 -0.38 8.03
CA GLN A 73 -5.72 0.49 9.18
C GLN A 73 -6.25 1.92 9.03
N ILE A 74 -6.35 2.41 7.79
CA ILE A 74 -6.97 3.70 7.47
C ILE A 74 -8.47 3.62 7.78
N GLU A 75 -9.17 2.59 7.29
CA GLU A 75 -10.60 2.38 7.54
C GLU A 75 -10.94 2.28 9.04
N ILE A 76 -10.15 1.52 9.80
CA ILE A 76 -10.34 1.39 11.26
C ILE A 76 -10.23 2.75 11.94
N LYS A 77 -9.24 3.56 11.58
CA LYS A 77 -9.06 4.89 12.19
C LYS A 77 -10.15 5.87 11.82
N GLU A 78 -10.62 5.84 10.57
CA GLU A 78 -11.74 6.68 10.15
C GLU A 78 -13.03 6.31 10.87
N TYR A 79 -13.24 5.01 11.13
CA TYR A 79 -14.36 4.56 11.95
C TYR A 79 -14.23 5.00 13.41
N GLU A 80 -13.06 4.82 14.04
CA GLU A 80 -12.79 5.27 15.41
C GLU A 80 -13.01 6.79 15.56
N GLU A 81 -12.46 7.60 14.65
CA GLU A 81 -12.63 9.06 14.66
C GLU A 81 -14.11 9.47 14.53
N SER A 82 -14.91 8.70 13.76
CA SER A 82 -16.36 8.91 13.61
C SER A 82 -17.15 8.55 14.87
N GLU A 83 -16.83 7.45 15.53
CA GLU A 83 -17.48 7.05 16.79
C GLU A 83 -17.14 8.01 17.93
N ASP A 84 -15.88 8.43 18.04
CA ASP A 84 -15.44 9.44 19.01
C ASP A 84 -16.20 10.76 18.81
N TYR A 85 -16.42 11.17 17.56
CA TYR A 85 -17.22 12.36 17.23
C TYR A 85 -18.68 12.22 17.67
N LYS A 86 -19.31 11.05 17.45
CA LYS A 86 -20.68 10.79 17.92
C LYS A 86 -20.78 10.86 19.45
N ILE A 87 -19.82 10.28 20.16
CA ILE A 87 -19.76 10.35 21.63
C ILE A 87 -19.62 11.80 22.08
N PHE A 88 -18.74 12.58 21.45
CA PHE A 88 -18.57 14.00 21.76
C PHE A 88 -19.86 14.80 21.54
N GLN A 89 -20.60 14.54 20.46
CA GLN A 89 -21.90 15.18 20.22
C GLN A 89 -22.92 14.84 21.30
N LEU A 90 -23.04 13.56 21.67
CA LEU A 90 -23.94 13.13 22.76
C LEU A 90 -23.60 13.81 24.10
N ILE A 91 -22.32 13.89 24.46
CA ILE A 91 -21.87 14.59 25.67
C ILE A 91 -22.20 16.09 25.58
N SER A 92 -21.99 16.71 24.43
CA SER A 92 -22.27 18.13 24.22
C SER A 92 -23.76 18.43 24.34
N GLU A 93 -24.63 17.58 23.75
CA GLU A 93 -26.08 17.69 23.89
C GLU A 93 -26.54 17.55 25.34
N GLU A 94 -25.95 16.61 26.10
CA GLU A 94 -26.28 16.42 27.52
C GLU A 94 -25.85 17.64 28.35
N LEU A 95 -24.65 18.18 28.12
CA LEU A 95 -24.16 19.41 28.78
C LEU A 95 -25.01 20.65 28.43
N GLU A 96 -25.61 20.69 27.25
CA GLU A 96 -26.55 21.75 26.87
C GLU A 96 -27.92 21.61 27.54
N ARG A 97 -28.40 20.38 27.76
CA ARG A 97 -29.63 20.09 28.53
C ARG A 97 -29.48 20.40 30.01
N ASP A 98 -28.27 20.24 30.55
CA ASP A 98 -27.96 20.51 31.96
C ASP A 98 -27.75 22.01 32.26
N ARG A 99 -27.87 22.89 31.25
CA ARG A 99 -27.95 24.34 31.51
C ARG A 99 -29.31 24.63 32.17
N PRO A 100 -29.34 25.34 33.32
CA PRO A 100 -30.61 25.72 33.91
C PRO A 100 -31.41 26.54 32.89
N ILE A 101 -32.59 26.03 32.53
CA ILE A 101 -33.59 26.83 31.83
C ILE A 101 -33.93 27.96 32.80
N ASP A 102 -33.59 29.20 32.46
CA ASP A 102 -34.14 30.39 33.11
C ASP A 102 -35.65 30.38 32.84
N VAL A 103 -36.39 29.60 33.63
CA VAL A 103 -37.84 29.69 33.70
C VAL A 103 -38.12 30.99 34.43
N GLN A 104 -38.30 32.06 33.66
CA GLN A 104 -38.93 33.28 34.15
C GLN A 104 -40.38 32.92 34.52
N ILE A 105 -40.63 32.70 35.82
CA ILE A 105 -41.98 32.56 36.40
C ILE A 105 -42.62 33.94 36.50
#